data_AF-A0A2M6WRQ2-F1
#
_entry.id   AF-A0A2M6WRQ2-F1
#
_cell.length_a   1.000
_cell.length_b   1.000
_cell.length_c   1.000
_cell.angle_alpha   90.00
_cell.angle_beta   90.00
_cell.angle_gamma   90.00
#
_symmetry.space_group_name_H-M   'P 1'
#
loop_
_entity.id
_entity.type
_entity.pdbx_description
1 polymer ?
#
loop_
_entity_poly.entity_id
_entity_poly.type
_entity_poly.pdbx_seq_one_letter_code
_entity_poly.pdbx_strand_id
1 'polypeptide(L)' 'MRKQNKISKGMDKARIIFKELFYTLTGALILFVILETAWPGVVLAYFNINWLLIFWLIAGILILLFDKKYLPR' A
#
# COMPACT_ATOMS: atom_id res chain seq x y z
N MET A 1 -9.44 -30.63 12.36
CA MET A 1 -9.16 -29.34 13.02
C MET A 1 -7.81 -28.65 12.66
N ARG A 2 -6.80 -29.31 12.05
CA ARG A 2 -5.50 -28.66 11.71
C ARG A 2 -5.52 -27.64 10.55
N LYS A 3 -6.47 -27.72 9.61
CA LYS A 3 -6.49 -26.87 8.40
C LYS A 3 -6.81 -25.40 8.69
N GLN A 4 -7.70 -25.11 9.64
CA GLN A 4 -8.12 -23.74 9.95
C GLN A 4 -6.99 -22.89 10.56
N ASN A 5 -6.13 -23.50 11.37
CA ASN A 5 -5.02 -22.79 12.04
C ASN A 5 -3.90 -22.35 11.07
N LYS A 6 -3.76 -23.01 9.92
CA LYS A 6 -2.77 -22.63 8.89
C LYS A 6 -3.25 -21.44 8.06
N ILE A 7 -4.57 -21.33 7.83
CA ILE A 7 -5.17 -20.26 7.02
C ILE A 7 -5.16 -18.93 7.76
N SER A 8 -5.48 -18.90 9.06
CA SER A 8 -5.41 -17.64 9.84
C SER A 8 -4.00 -17.08 9.88
N LYS A 9 -3.00 -17.94 10.15
CA LYS A 9 -1.58 -17.54 10.21
C LYS A 9 -1.06 -16.97 8.88
N GLY A 10 -1.59 -17.44 7.75
CA GLY A 10 -1.25 -16.91 6.42
C GLY A 10 -1.85 -15.52 6.18
N MET A 11 -3.10 -15.31 6.59
CA MET A 11 -3.78 -14.01 6.48
C MET A 11 -3.11 -12.94 7.35
N ASP A 12 -2.62 -13.30 8.54
CA ASP A 12 -1.91 -12.37 9.43
C ASP A 12 -0.61 -11.86 8.80
N LYS A 13 0.15 -12.75 8.15
CA LYS A 13 1.38 -12.39 7.43
C LYS A 13 1.10 -11.50 6.22
N ALA A 14 0.08 -11.85 5.43
CA ALA A 14 -0.31 -11.03 4.28
C ALA A 14 -0.69 -9.61 4.73
N ARG A 15 -1.41 -9.47 5.85
CA ARG A 15 -1.79 -8.18 6.41
C ARG A 15 -0.59 -7.31 6.79
N ILE A 16 0.44 -7.90 7.40
CA ILE A 16 1.69 -7.20 7.73
C ILE A 16 2.39 -6.72 6.46
N ILE A 17 2.53 -7.59 5.47
CA ILE A 17 3.16 -7.25 4.18
C ILE A 17 2.42 -6.11 3.48
N PHE A 18 1.08 -6.17 3.40
CA PHE A 18 0.30 -5.08 2.80
C PHE A 18 0.48 -3.75 3.54
N LYS A 19 0.53 -3.80 4.87
CA LYS A 19 0.76 -2.61 5.70
C LYS A 19 2.14 -2.00 5.42
N GLU A 20 3.20 -2.81 5.39
CA GLU A 20 4.55 -2.36 5.05
C GLU A 20 4.65 -1.80 3.62
N LEU A 21 3.97 -2.45 2.66
CA LEU A 21 3.88 -1.99 1.28
C LEU A 21 3.23 -0.61 1.19
N PHE A 22 2.14 -0.39 1.93
CA PHE A 22 1.45 0.90 1.95
C PHE A 22 2.30 2.03 2.55
N TYR A 23 3.01 1.77 3.66
CA TYR A 23 3.94 2.77 4.21
C TYR A 23 5.10 3.07 3.25
N THR A 24 5.63 2.04 2.58
CA THR A 24 6.70 2.22 1.58
C THR A 24 6.21 3.03 0.39
N LEU A 25 5.02 2.75 -0.13
CA LEU A 25 4.41 3.51 -1.23
C LEU A 25 4.12 4.97 -0.82
N THR A 26 3.69 5.20 0.42
CA THR A 26 3.49 6.55 0.97
C THR A 26 4.82 7.31 1.02
N GLY A 27 5.88 6.67 1.51
CA GLY A 27 7.23 7.25 1.52
C GLY A 27 7.75 7.56 0.12
N ALA A 28 7.53 6.65 -0.83
CA ALA A 28 7.90 6.84 -2.23
C ALA A 28 7.15 8.03 -2.87
N LEU A 29 5.85 8.17 -2.61
CA LEU A 29 5.06 9.32 -3.08
C LEU A 29 5.62 10.63 -2.55
N ILE A 30 5.91 10.70 -1.24
CA ILE A 30 6.49 11.90 -0.63
C ILE A 30 7.86 12.20 -1.26
N LEU A 31 8.71 11.20 -1.41
CA LEU A 31 10.04 11.35 -2.00
C LEU A 31 9.98 11.86 -3.44
N PHE A 32 9.07 11.30 -4.25
CA PHE A 32 8.88 11.73 -5.63
C PHE A 32 8.27 13.13 -5.74
N VAL A 33 7.35 13.51 -4.84
CA VAL A 33 6.84 14.88 -4.79
C VAL A 33 7.95 15.87 -4.43
N ILE A 34 8.80 15.53 -3.45
CA ILE A 34 9.95 16.37 -3.08
C ILE A 34 10.93 16.47 -4.25
N LEU A 35 11.24 15.35 -4.91
CA LEU A 35 12.16 15.31 -6.04
C LEU A 35 11.62 16.11 -7.23
N GLU A 36 10.33 16.00 -7.53
CA GLU A 36 9.67 16.79 -8.57
C GLU A 36 9.62 18.29 -8.21
N THR A 37 9.55 18.64 -6.92
CA THR A 37 9.62 20.03 -6.46
C THR A 37 11.04 20.60 -6.59
N ALA A 38 12.06 19.81 -6.23
CA ALA A 38 13.46 20.23 -6.31
C ALA A 38 13.97 20.25 -7.77
N TRP A 39 13.54 19.28 -8.58
CA TRP A 39 13.84 19.16 -9.99
C TRP A 39 12.58 18.83 -10.81
N PRO A 40 11.84 19.85 -11.24
CA PRO A 40 10.63 19.65 -12.02
C PRO A 40 10.93 18.97 -13.35
N GLY A 41 10.06 18.05 -13.73
CA GLY A 41 10.15 17.30 -14.99
C GLY A 41 11.02 16.05 -14.94
N VAL A 42 11.84 15.83 -13.90
CA VAL A 42 12.64 14.60 -13.80
C VAL A 42 11.77 13.40 -13.46
N VAL A 43 10.89 13.51 -12.46
CA VAL A 43 10.04 12.39 -12.09
C VAL A 43 9.03 12.15 -13.20
N LEU A 44 8.34 13.20 -13.67
CA LEU A 44 7.35 13.07 -14.74
C LEU A 44 7.91 12.50 -16.06
N ALA A 45 9.18 12.76 -16.40
CA ALA A 45 9.78 12.27 -17.64
C ALA A 45 10.10 10.78 -17.64
N TYR A 46 10.47 10.21 -16.48
CA TYR A 46 10.87 8.79 -16.38
C TYR A 46 9.83 7.92 -15.69
N PHE A 47 8.99 8.53 -14.86
CA PHE A 47 8.08 7.81 -13.98
C PHE A 47 6.74 8.53 -13.84
N ASN A 48 5.68 7.89 -14.33
CA ASN A 48 4.36 8.46 -14.24
C ASN A 48 3.78 8.29 -12.82
N ILE A 49 3.82 9.37 -12.04
CA ILE A 49 3.32 9.44 -10.66
C ILE A 49 1.87 8.97 -10.55
N ASN A 50 1.03 9.15 -11.58
CA ASN A 50 -0.37 8.72 -11.56
C ASN A 50 -0.49 7.20 -11.35
N TRP A 51 0.40 6.40 -11.94
CA TRP A 51 0.41 4.95 -11.74
C TRP A 51 0.73 4.59 -10.29
N LEU A 52 1.73 5.25 -9.69
CA LEU A 52 2.06 5.04 -8.28
C LEU A 52 0.90 5.43 -7.36
N LEU A 53 0.21 6.52 -7.68
CA LEU A 53 -0.94 7.02 -6.92
C LEU A 53 -2.13 6.06 -7.01
N ILE A 54 -2.39 5.49 -8.19
CA ILE A 54 -3.39 4.41 -8.38
C ILE A 54 -3.03 3.19 -7.55
N PHE A 55 -1.77 2.72 -7.61
CA PHE A 55 -1.32 1.58 -6.82
C PHE A 55 -1.43 1.82 -5.31
N TRP A 56 -1.09 3.04 -4.86
CA TRP A 56 -1.25 3.44 -3.46
C TRP A 56 -2.72 3.43 -3.01
N LEU A 57 -3.64 3.94 -3.83
CA LEU A 57 -5.08 3.91 -3.53
C LEU A 57 -5.61 2.47 -3.44
N ILE A 58 -5.24 1.60 -4.38
CA ILE A 58 -5.64 0.18 -4.35
C ILE A 58 -5.13 -0.49 -3.07
N ALA A 59 -3.86 -0.27 -2.71
CA ALA A 59 -3.28 -0.80 -1.49
C ALA A 59 -4.01 -0.30 -0.23
N GLY A 60 -4.37 0.98 -0.18
CA GLY A 60 -5.15 1.56 0.91
C GLY A 60 -6.54 0.95 1.03
N ILE A 61 -7.25 0.79 -0.09
CA ILE A 61 -8.59 0.16 -0.12
C ILE A 61 -8.51 -1.30 0.33
N LEU A 62 -7.53 -2.07 -0.14
CA LEU A 62 -7.35 -3.46 0.29
C LEU A 62 -7.13 -3.54 1.81
N ILE A 63 -6.28 -2.69 2.38
CA ILE A 63 -6.05 -2.66 3.84
C ILE A 63 -7.34 -2.36 4.60
N LEU A 64 -8.14 -1.40 4.13
CA LEU A 64 -9.42 -1.05 4.75
C LEU A 64 -10.43 -2.21 4.67
N LEU A 65 -10.55 -2.88 3.53
CA LEU A 65 -11.44 -4.03 3.37
C LEU A 65 -11.06 -5.23 4.24
N PHE A 66 -9.76 -5.45 4.44
CA PHE A 66 -9.27 -6.52 5.31
C PHE A 66 -9.21 -6.14 6.79
N ASP A 67 -9.42 -4.86 7.13
CA ASP A 67 -9.55 -4.44 8.52
C ASP A 67 -10.93 -4.77 9.08
N LYS A 68 -11.03 -5.90 9.78
CA LYS A 68 -12.22 -6.39 10.49
C LYS A 68 -12.81 -5.40 11.52
N LYS A 69 -12.19 -4.26 11.76
CA LYS A 69 -12.64 -3.26 12.74
C LYS A 69 -13.95 -2.54 12.35
N TYR A 70 -14.33 -2.56 11.07
CA TYR A 70 -15.53 -1.88 10.55
C TYR A 70 -16.70 -2.80 10.18
N LEU A 71 -16.63 -4.10 10.49
CA LEU A 71 -17.81 -4.97 10.41
C LEU A 71 -18.64 -4.79 11.71
N PRO A 72 -19.81 -4.12 11.68
CA PRO A 72 -20.72 -4.15 12.82
C PRO A 72 -21.14 -5.61 13.06
N ARG A 73 -20.86 -6.10 14.27
CA ARG A 73 -21.30 -7.42 14.73
C ARG A 73 -22.80 -7.44 14.95
#